data_AF-A0A0D6PXS3-F1
#
_entry.id   AF-A0A0D6PXS3-F1
#
_cell.length_a   1.000
_cell.length_b   1.000
_cell.length_c   1.000
_cell.angle_alpha   90.00
_cell.angle_beta   90.00
_cell.angle_gamma   90.00
#
_symmetry.space_group_name_H-M   'P 1'
#
loop_
_entity.id
_entity.type
_entity.pdbx_description
1 polymer ?
#
loop_
_entity_poly.entity_id
_entity_poly.type
_entity_poly.pdbx_seq_one_letter_code
_entity_poly.pdbx_strand_id
1 'polypeptide(L)'
;MTKPPTPTPPRLTRRRGPVSLKQRIVRRVLMIVPMAALVFLVGRMGWLDQAADKLTFSRTSWFDNTALVEHFRTIVTHNGMTSDSKDCLLFVLNGNDPPDATRIDVMEKHSGTCPGDRNTLPHLFTLRIDRIDQTAQTDWQSPGVFRPLPR
;
A
#
# COMPACT_ATOMS: atom_id res chain seq x y z
N MET A 1 -41.45 -12.22 69.66
CA MET A 1 -40.60 -12.40 68.46
C MET A 1 -41.25 -11.64 67.31
N THR A 2 -40.73 -10.47 66.98
CA THR A 2 -41.29 -9.53 66.01
C THR A 2 -40.61 -9.73 64.65
N LYS A 3 -41.37 -10.07 63.62
CA LYS A 3 -40.88 -10.33 62.26
C LYS A 3 -40.50 -9.00 61.57
N PRO A 4 -39.33 -8.86 60.93
CA PRO A 4 -38.96 -7.63 60.24
C PRO A 4 -39.75 -7.46 58.93
N PRO A 5 -40.07 -6.23 58.50
CA PRO A 5 -40.79 -5.98 57.25
C PRO A 5 -39.89 -6.20 56.03
N THR A 6 -40.42 -6.89 55.04
CA THR A 6 -39.73 -7.23 53.78
C THR A 6 -39.61 -5.98 52.88
N PRO A 7 -38.43 -5.65 52.32
CA PRO A 7 -38.27 -4.51 51.44
C PRO A 7 -38.91 -4.78 50.06
N THR A 8 -39.82 -3.91 49.65
CA THR A 8 -40.45 -3.96 48.33
C THR A 8 -39.49 -3.37 47.28
N PRO A 9 -39.22 -4.03 46.13
CA PRO A 9 -38.36 -3.46 45.11
C PRO A 9 -39.04 -2.27 44.40
N PRO A 10 -38.29 -1.21 44.03
CA PRO A 10 -38.86 -0.10 43.28
C PRO A 10 -39.31 -0.57 41.90
N ARG A 11 -40.60 -0.39 41.63
CA ARG A 11 -41.24 -0.74 40.36
C ARG A 11 -40.72 0.20 39.25
N LEU A 12 -39.72 -0.23 38.49
CA LEU A 12 -39.24 0.47 37.29
C LEU A 12 -40.26 0.35 36.14
N THR A 13 -41.38 1.07 36.21
CA THR A 13 -42.26 1.28 35.06
C THR A 13 -42.02 2.66 34.47
N ARG A 14 -40.84 2.88 33.89
CA ARG A 14 -40.64 4.04 33.01
C ARG A 14 -41.11 3.67 31.60
N ARG A 15 -42.43 3.70 31.40
CA ARG A 15 -43.06 3.56 30.09
C ARG A 15 -42.59 4.73 29.22
N ARG A 16 -41.57 4.52 28.37
CA ARG A 16 -41.16 5.51 27.38
C ARG A 16 -42.36 5.78 26.48
N GLY A 17 -42.90 7.01 26.53
CA GLY A 17 -44.00 7.43 25.68
C GLY A 17 -43.63 7.27 24.19
N PRO A 18 -44.64 7.12 23.31
CA PRO A 18 -44.41 6.93 21.88
C PRO A 18 -43.65 8.15 21.32
N VAL A 19 -42.44 7.90 20.82
CA VAL A 19 -41.57 8.93 20.27
C VAL A 19 -42.20 9.45 18.97
N SER A 20 -42.48 10.76 18.91
CA SER A 20 -43.14 11.36 17.75
C SER A 20 -42.29 11.19 16.48
N LEU A 21 -42.94 11.10 15.32
CA LEU A 21 -42.25 11.00 14.02
C LEU A 21 -41.20 12.12 13.84
N LYS A 22 -41.50 13.33 14.32
CA LYS A 22 -40.57 14.48 14.31
C LYS A 22 -39.31 14.20 15.14
N GLN A 23 -39.44 13.62 16.33
CA GLN A 23 -38.29 13.23 17.16
C GLN A 23 -37.44 12.12 16.52
N ARG A 24 -38.05 11.20 15.77
CA ARG A 24 -37.28 10.17 15.04
C ARG A 24 -36.48 10.77 13.89
N ILE A 25 -37.08 11.72 13.16
CA ILE A 25 -36.43 12.43 12.05
C ILE A 25 -35.26 13.26 12.58
N VAL A 26 -35.48 14.10 13.61
CA VAL A 26 -34.42 14.93 14.21
C VAL A 26 -33.25 14.07 14.67
N ARG A 27 -33.50 12.95 15.35
CA ARG A 27 -32.44 12.07 15.84
C ARG A 27 -31.66 11.38 14.71
N ARG A 28 -32.33 11.04 13.60
CA ARG A 28 -31.67 10.48 12.41
C ARG A 28 -30.83 11.54 11.69
N VAL A 29 -31.36 12.74 11.50
CA VAL A 29 -30.65 13.87 10.87
C VAL A 29 -29.40 14.24 11.67
N LEU A 30 -29.50 14.32 13.00
CA LEU A 30 -28.39 14.68 13.88
C LEU A 30 -27.26 13.63 13.87
N MET A 31 -27.54 12.39 13.45
CA MET A 31 -26.54 11.34 13.30
C MET A 31 -25.98 11.26 11.87
N ILE A 32 -26.82 11.46 10.85
CA ILE A 32 -26.44 11.33 9.44
C ILE A 32 -25.64 12.54 8.95
N VAL A 33 -26.04 13.76 9.33
CA VAL A 33 -25.36 15.00 8.91
C VAL A 33 -23.89 15.04 9.32
N PRO A 34 -23.49 14.77 10.58
CA PRO A 34 -22.07 14.79 10.94
C PRO A 34 -21.27 13.69 10.24
N MET A 35 -21.86 12.50 10.04
CA MET A 35 -21.21 11.41 9.27
C MET A 35 -20.96 11.80 7.82
N ALA A 36 -21.96 12.39 7.15
CA ALA A 36 -21.81 12.86 5.78
C ALA A 36 -20.78 13.99 5.66
N ALA A 37 -20.75 14.92 6.63
CA ALA A 37 -19.76 15.99 6.68
C ALA A 37 -18.34 15.43 6.88
N LEU A 38 -18.18 14.39 7.70
CA LEU A 38 -16.91 13.71 7.92
C LEU A 38 -16.39 13.05 6.64
N VAL A 39 -17.25 12.33 5.92
CA VAL A 39 -16.92 11.72 4.62
C VAL A 39 -16.51 12.79 3.60
N PHE A 40 -17.24 13.91 3.55
CA PHE A 40 -16.92 15.02 2.66
C PHE A 40 -15.55 15.65 2.99
N LEU A 41 -15.25 15.88 4.27
CA LEU A 41 -13.97 16.42 4.70
C LEU A 41 -12.81 15.48 4.40
N VAL A 42 -12.96 14.19 4.70
CA VAL A 42 -11.93 13.17 4.42
C VAL A 42 -11.68 13.03 2.92
N GLY A 43 -12.75 13.02 2.10
CA GLY A 43 -12.63 13.00 0.64
C GLY A 43 -11.99 14.26 0.07
N ARG A 44 -12.33 15.45 0.58
CA ARG A 44 -11.74 16.73 0.17
C ARG A 44 -10.25 16.84 0.52
N MET A 45 -9.83 16.21 1.61
CA MET A 45 -8.42 16.17 2.07
C MET A 45 -7.56 15.11 1.36
N GLY A 46 -8.13 14.23 0.53
CA GLY A 46 -7.37 13.19 -0.18
C GLY A 46 -6.70 12.15 0.73
N TRP A 47 -7.09 12.09 2.00
CA TRP A 47 -6.51 11.17 2.99
C TRP A 47 -6.83 9.71 2.70
N LEU A 48 -7.98 9.44 2.06
CA LEU A 48 -8.36 8.10 1.63
C LEU A 48 -7.45 7.57 0.52
N ASP A 49 -7.06 8.43 -0.43
CA ASP A 49 -6.19 8.04 -1.54
C ASP A 49 -4.78 7.72 -1.03
N GLN A 50 -4.27 8.50 -0.07
CA GLN A 50 -2.94 8.27 0.52
C GLN A 50 -2.88 7.00 1.39
N ALA A 51 -3.98 6.64 2.04
CA ALA A 51 -4.12 5.36 2.74
C ALA A 51 -4.24 4.20 1.74
N ALA A 52 -4.96 4.39 0.64
CA ALA A 52 -5.09 3.40 -0.42
C ALA A 52 -3.74 3.12 -1.11
N ASP A 53 -2.93 4.15 -1.40
CA ASP A 53 -1.60 3.98 -2.00
C ASP A 53 -0.65 3.18 -1.10
N LYS A 54 -0.66 3.44 0.21
CA LYS A 54 0.11 2.65 1.18
C LYS A 54 -0.39 1.22 1.34
N LEU A 55 -1.66 0.96 1.05
CA LEU A 55 -2.23 -0.38 1.06
C LEU A 55 -1.94 -1.14 -0.24
N THR A 56 -1.72 -0.43 -1.35
CA THR A 56 -1.55 -1.06 -2.67
C THR A 56 -0.18 -1.75 -2.81
N PHE A 57 0.85 -1.31 -2.09
CA PHE A 57 2.11 -2.05 -1.92
C PHE A 57 2.16 -2.71 -0.52
N SER A 58 1.28 -3.69 -0.32
CA SER A 58 1.16 -4.44 0.93
C SER A 58 2.40 -5.31 1.19
N ARG A 59 2.61 -5.80 2.42
CA ARG A 59 3.69 -6.76 2.72
C ARG A 59 3.73 -7.97 1.78
N THR A 60 2.60 -8.34 1.19
CA THR A 60 2.48 -9.45 0.26
C THR A 60 3.06 -9.16 -1.12
N SER A 61 3.08 -7.90 -1.59
CA SER A 61 3.69 -7.54 -2.89
C SER A 61 5.20 -7.72 -2.89
N TRP A 62 5.86 -7.67 -1.72
CA TRP A 62 7.26 -8.02 -1.57
C TRP A 62 7.55 -9.48 -1.86
N PHE A 63 6.56 -10.38 -1.78
CA PHE A 63 6.68 -11.80 -2.08
C PHE A 63 6.20 -12.17 -3.48
N ASP A 64 5.47 -11.28 -4.15
CA ASP A 64 5.05 -11.46 -5.54
C ASP A 64 6.08 -10.87 -6.51
N ASN A 65 6.78 -11.75 -7.25
CA ASN A 65 7.79 -11.34 -8.22
C ASN A 65 7.25 -10.41 -9.31
N THR A 66 5.98 -10.55 -9.69
CA THR A 66 5.36 -9.73 -10.74
C THR A 66 5.16 -8.31 -10.24
N ALA A 67 4.52 -8.16 -9.07
CA ALA A 67 4.29 -6.87 -8.44
C ALA A 67 5.61 -6.17 -8.08
N LEU A 68 6.60 -6.94 -7.62
CA LEU A 68 7.93 -6.45 -7.29
C LEU A 68 8.65 -5.86 -8.51
N VAL A 69 8.66 -6.60 -9.63
CA VAL A 69 9.29 -6.12 -10.88
C VAL A 69 8.58 -4.89 -11.42
N GLU A 70 7.25 -4.87 -11.44
CA GLU A 70 6.49 -3.71 -11.92
C GLU A 70 6.73 -2.46 -11.06
N HIS A 71 6.82 -2.64 -9.74
CA HIS A 71 7.15 -1.57 -8.81
C HIS A 71 8.55 -1.01 -9.07
N PHE A 72 9.57 -1.87 -9.15
CA PHE A 72 10.93 -1.42 -9.42
C PHE A 72 11.11 -0.85 -10.83
N ARG A 73 10.40 -1.36 -11.84
CA ARG A 73 10.38 -0.77 -13.18
C ARG A 73 9.92 0.69 -13.13
N THR A 74 8.90 0.97 -12.33
CA THR A 74 8.40 2.34 -12.14
C THR A 74 9.40 3.21 -11.39
N ILE A 75 9.99 2.71 -10.30
CA ILE A 75 10.97 3.47 -9.50
C ILE A 75 12.23 3.79 -10.31
N VAL A 76 12.79 2.79 -11.00
CA VAL A 76 14.03 2.93 -11.80
C VAL A 76 13.87 4.00 -12.87
N THR A 77 12.72 4.00 -13.55
CA THR A 77 12.45 4.98 -14.62
C THR A 77 12.10 6.35 -14.06
N HIS A 78 11.34 6.42 -12.98
CA HIS A 78 11.03 7.68 -12.30
C HIS A 78 12.28 8.38 -11.74
N ASN A 79 13.23 7.60 -11.21
CA ASN A 79 14.47 8.11 -10.65
C ASN A 79 15.56 8.44 -11.69
N GLY A 80 15.26 8.26 -12.99
CA GLY A 80 16.23 8.52 -14.06
C GLY A 80 17.46 7.63 -14.00
N MET A 81 17.33 6.41 -13.49
CA MET A 81 18.46 5.47 -13.39
C MET A 81 18.91 4.93 -14.76
N THR A 82 18.10 5.13 -15.79
CA THR A 82 18.38 4.78 -17.17
C THR A 82 17.75 5.84 -18.08
N SER A 83 18.38 6.07 -19.23
CA SER A 83 17.83 6.91 -20.30
C SER A 83 16.74 6.22 -21.10
N ASP A 84 16.61 4.90 -20.95
CA ASP A 84 15.75 4.10 -21.81
C ASP A 84 14.32 4.03 -21.28
N SER A 85 13.38 3.85 -22.21
CA SER A 85 11.98 3.65 -21.85
C SER A 85 11.82 2.37 -21.02
N LYS A 86 10.84 2.36 -20.11
CA LYS A 86 10.47 1.21 -19.27
C LYS A 86 10.28 -0.11 -20.03
N ASP A 87 9.85 -0.03 -21.29
CA ASP A 87 9.58 -1.17 -22.17
C ASP A 87 10.86 -1.78 -22.77
N CYS A 88 11.95 -1.02 -22.72
CA CYS A 88 13.30 -1.40 -23.12
C CYS A 88 14.16 -1.88 -21.95
N LEU A 89 13.56 -2.07 -20.77
CA LEU A 89 14.24 -2.61 -19.60
C LEU A 89 13.77 -4.04 -19.34
N LEU A 90 14.74 -4.95 -19.31
CA LEU A 90 14.56 -6.33 -18.91
C LEU A 90 14.95 -6.48 -17.44
N PHE A 91 14.03 -6.99 -16.63
CA PHE A 91 14.27 -7.32 -15.24
C PHE A 91 14.36 -8.84 -15.13
N VAL A 92 15.56 -9.34 -14.84
CA VAL A 92 15.83 -10.78 -14.73
C VAL A 92 15.96 -11.13 -13.26
N LEU A 93 15.06 -11.98 -12.76
CA LEU A 93 15.18 -12.51 -11.40
C LEU A 93 16.06 -13.75 -11.41
N ASN A 94 16.99 -13.83 -10.47
CA ASN A 94 17.75 -15.06 -10.26
C ASN A 94 16.94 -16.06 -9.42
N GLY A 95 16.50 -17.14 -10.04
CA GLY A 95 15.69 -18.19 -9.38
C GLY A 95 16.45 -19.08 -8.39
N ASN A 96 17.78 -18.95 -8.31
CA ASN A 96 18.61 -19.68 -7.34
C ASN A 96 18.78 -18.93 -6.02
N ASP A 97 18.33 -17.68 -5.95
CA ASP A 97 18.39 -16.89 -4.72
C ASP A 97 17.31 -17.37 -3.73
N PRO A 98 17.56 -17.23 -2.41
CA PRO A 98 16.62 -17.68 -1.41
C PRO A 98 15.32 -16.84 -1.44
N PRO A 99 14.18 -17.37 -0.94
CA PRO A 99 12.87 -16.74 -1.10
C PRO A 99 12.72 -15.45 -0.28
N ASP A 100 13.63 -15.18 0.65
CA ASP A 100 13.71 -14.00 1.52
C ASP A 100 14.56 -12.87 0.93
N ALA A 101 15.56 -13.19 0.10
CA ALA A 101 16.43 -12.23 -0.54
C ALA A 101 16.57 -12.54 -2.03
N THR A 102 16.22 -11.59 -2.90
CA THR A 102 16.25 -11.81 -4.35
C THR A 102 17.11 -10.76 -5.04
N ARG A 103 17.93 -11.20 -5.99
CA ARG A 103 18.65 -10.31 -6.89
C ARG A 103 17.89 -10.17 -8.20
N ILE A 104 17.72 -8.93 -8.63
CA ILE A 104 17.12 -8.60 -9.92
C ILE A 104 18.18 -7.88 -10.74
N ASP A 105 18.58 -8.48 -11.85
CA ASP A 105 19.46 -7.84 -12.81
C ASP A 105 18.63 -7.00 -13.78
N VAL A 106 18.97 -5.72 -13.88
CA VAL A 106 18.36 -4.80 -14.83
C VAL A 106 19.25 -4.71 -16.05
N MET A 107 18.70 -5.10 -17.20
CA MET A 107 19.41 -5.17 -18.47
C MET A 107 18.71 -4.31 -19.50
N GLU A 108 19.47 -3.78 -20.45
CA GLU A 108 18.91 -3.06 -21.59
C GLU A 108 18.45 -4.05 -22.65
N LYS A 109 17.21 -3.90 -23.10
CA LYS A 109 16.62 -4.69 -24.18
C LYS A 109 16.73 -3.91 -25.47
N HIS A 110 17.48 -4.43 -26.44
CA HIS A 110 17.64 -3.81 -27.77
C HIS A 110 16.73 -4.40 -28.86
N SER A 111 15.66 -5.11 -28.50
CA SER A 111 14.75 -5.75 -29.48
C SER A 111 13.48 -4.93 -29.72
N GLY A 112 12.92 -5.05 -30.94
CA GLY A 112 11.71 -4.32 -31.34
C GLY A 112 12.00 -2.86 -31.68
N THR A 113 11.37 -1.94 -30.94
CA THR A 113 11.48 -0.47 -31.10
C THR A 113 12.57 0.16 -30.23
N CYS A 114 13.30 -0.64 -29.45
CA CYS A 114 14.35 -0.16 -28.56
C CYS A 114 15.67 0.07 -29.32
N PRO A 115 16.39 1.17 -29.04
CA PRO A 115 17.70 1.43 -29.65
C PRO A 115 18.76 0.42 -29.17
N GLY A 116 19.87 0.31 -29.91
CA GLY A 116 21.01 -0.52 -29.53
C GLY A 116 21.30 -1.71 -30.48
N ASP A 117 22.40 -2.42 -30.20
CA ASP A 117 22.77 -3.63 -30.95
C ASP A 117 21.99 -4.84 -30.42
N ARG A 118 21.15 -5.42 -31.28
CA ARG A 118 20.28 -6.57 -30.99
C ARG A 118 21.02 -7.81 -30.50
N ASN A 119 22.32 -7.92 -30.78
CA ASN A 119 23.14 -9.06 -30.35
C ASN A 119 23.74 -8.87 -28.96
N THR A 120 23.56 -7.69 -28.36
CA THR A 120 24.08 -7.35 -27.03
C THR A 120 22.93 -7.16 -26.05
N LEU A 121 23.14 -7.61 -24.81
CA LEU A 121 22.22 -7.39 -23.70
C LEU A 121 23.03 -6.80 -22.54
N PRO A 122 23.34 -5.50 -22.60
CA PRO A 122 24.22 -4.89 -21.60
C PRO A 122 23.53 -4.89 -20.23
N HIS A 123 24.30 -5.30 -19.22
CA HIS A 123 23.89 -5.19 -17.83
C HIS A 123 24.04 -3.74 -17.39
N LEU A 124 22.96 -3.17 -16.83
CA LEU A 124 22.97 -1.78 -16.35
C LEU A 124 23.35 -1.75 -14.88
N PHE A 125 22.64 -2.50 -14.05
CA PHE A 125 22.85 -2.59 -12.61
C PHE A 125 22.04 -3.76 -12.02
N THR A 126 22.40 -4.12 -10.80
CA THR A 126 21.77 -5.14 -9.97
C THR A 126 20.97 -4.49 -8.84
N LEU A 127 19.76 -4.97 -8.63
CA LEU A 127 18.95 -4.68 -7.45
C LEU A 127 19.03 -5.84 -6.47
N ARG A 128 19.37 -5.55 -5.22
CA ARG A 128 19.29 -6.50 -4.11
C ARG A 128 18.08 -6.15 -3.28
N ILE A 129 17.19 -7.13 -3.13
CA ILE A 129 15.91 -6.94 -2.46
C ILE A 129 15.92 -7.84 -1.25
N ASP A 130 15.75 -7.23 -0.08
CA ASP A 130 15.47 -7.93 1.17
C ASP A 130 13.97 -7.86 1.43
N ARG A 131 13.28 -8.99 1.31
CA ARG A 131 11.82 -9.08 1.48
C ARG A 131 11.42 -9.07 2.94
N ILE A 132 12.33 -9.43 3.85
CA ILE A 132 12.10 -9.46 5.29
C ILE A 132 12.17 -8.04 5.85
N ASP A 133 13.27 -7.34 5.53
CA ASP A 133 13.48 -5.96 5.96
C ASP A 133 12.73 -4.95 5.09
N GLN A 134 12.14 -5.40 3.97
CA GLN A 134 11.42 -4.56 3.01
C GLN A 134 12.30 -3.43 2.49
N THR A 135 13.56 -3.78 2.20
CA THR A 135 14.54 -2.84 1.69
C THR A 135 15.02 -3.27 0.31
N ALA A 136 15.42 -2.29 -0.48
CA ALA A 136 16.06 -2.52 -1.75
C ALA A 136 17.31 -1.66 -1.87
N GLN A 137 18.34 -2.26 -2.44
CA GLN A 137 19.63 -1.65 -2.69
C GLN A 137 19.98 -1.81 -4.16
N THR A 138 20.74 -0.88 -4.69
CA THR A 138 21.19 -0.83 -6.08
C THR A 138 22.68 -0.52 -6.15
N ASP A 139 23.37 -1.12 -7.10
CA ASP A 139 24.76 -0.78 -7.47
C ASP A 139 24.82 0.22 -8.64
N TRP A 140 23.71 0.94 -8.90
CA TRP A 140 23.64 1.97 -9.94
C TRP A 140 24.72 3.04 -9.76
N GLN A 141 25.43 3.34 -10.85
CA GLN A 141 26.62 4.19 -10.93
C GLN A 141 27.84 3.73 -10.11
N SER A 142 27.78 2.58 -9.43
CA SER A 142 28.91 2.01 -8.69
C SER A 142 28.84 0.49 -8.66
N PRO A 143 29.26 -0.17 -9.76
CA PRO A 143 29.22 -1.62 -9.88
C PRO A 143 29.85 -2.32 -8.66
N GLY A 144 29.09 -3.21 -8.02
CA GLY A 144 29.53 -3.95 -6.83
C GLY A 144 29.38 -3.21 -5.49
N VAL A 145 29.03 -1.92 -5.47
CA VAL A 145 28.74 -1.17 -4.23
C VAL A 145 27.25 -0.89 -4.13
N PHE A 146 26.57 -1.70 -3.32
CA PHE A 146 25.14 -1.59 -3.10
C PHE A 146 24.80 -0.44 -2.15
N ARG A 147 23.95 0.47 -2.61
CA ARG A 147 23.42 1.60 -1.86
C ARG A 147 21.88 1.56 -1.85
N PRO A 148 21.22 2.16 -0.86
CA PRO A 148 19.76 2.32 -0.91
C PRO A 148 19.34 3.02 -2.20
N LEU A 149 18.18 2.66 -2.75
CA LEU A 149 17.67 3.35 -3.94
C LEU A 149 17.48 4.84 -3.64
N PRO A 150 17.84 5.74 -4.59
CA PRO A 150 17.51 7.15 -4.47
C PRO A 150 15.98 7.30 -4.34
N ARG A 151 15.54 8.22 -3.49
CA ARG A 151 14.11 8.54 -3.29
C ARG A 151 13.72 9.77 -4.07
#